data_AF-A0A7W9GZW5-F1
#
_entry.id   AF-A0A7W9GZW5-F1
#
_cell.length_a   1.000
_cell.length_b   1.000
_cell.length_c   1.000
_cell.angle_alpha   90.00
_cell.angle_beta   90.00
_cell.angle_gamma   90.00
#
_symmetry.space_group_name_H-M   'P 1'
#
loop_
_entity.id
_entity.type
_entity.pdbx_description
1 polymer ?
#
loop_
_entity_poly.entity_id
_entity_poly.type
_entity_poly.pdbx_seq_one_letter_code
_entity_poly.pdbx_strand_id
1 'polypeptide(L)'
;MTRAEAVNAEAWRRYGAHHLRRGTVLPEVARIDWGFEGAGPGIEVLGELAGRRVLDLGCGPARHAAHLVRAHGALVDAVDSSAGQYERARARYGSLPGLRLVLADAVEHLRSAEPYDVIYSVNAVPYIDPHRLVPALVAALKPGGRLCFTVLHTNSHGDGPSGEVVARPEVLRLAGGGDVTVRMWVLDPELWTALLAEHGLRVEQVDVLDTPQADNHASYRLFRVTRPVRVSSRPRTAKPPVAHAALGVGAILHGPRGLLLGRHRHGTWELPGGTVEPGESLQEAVVRELGEETGLEARPEDVRLLGTLLDDAGGVVRVTVAARVASWRGEPSDQPGERVGRWRWFALDRLPEELFVCSAQALTAWRPELPIDHAPAHYTPYDTGTGDS
;
A
#
# COMPACT_ATOMS: atom_id res chain seq x y z
N MET A 1 16.89 -1.73 7.01
CA MET A 1 17.11 -2.41 8.31
C MET A 1 17.69 -1.39 9.27
N THR A 2 17.07 -1.20 10.44
CA THR A 2 17.52 -0.23 11.45
C THR A 2 18.68 -0.77 12.28
N ARG A 3 19.33 0.09 13.08
CA ARG A 3 20.39 -0.33 14.02
C ARG A 3 19.86 -1.35 15.04
N ALA A 4 18.62 -1.20 15.50
CA ALA A 4 17.99 -2.13 16.44
C ALA A 4 17.79 -3.51 15.82
N GLU A 5 17.35 -3.56 14.56
CA GLU A 5 17.13 -4.83 13.84
C GLU A 5 18.44 -5.55 13.52
N ALA A 6 19.52 -4.81 13.22
CA ALA A 6 20.85 -5.40 13.05
C ALA A 6 21.34 -6.11 14.34
N VAL A 7 21.07 -5.52 15.51
CA VAL A 7 21.35 -6.14 16.82
C VAL A 7 20.51 -7.41 17.00
N ASN A 8 19.23 -7.37 16.66
CA ASN A 8 18.35 -8.54 16.75
C ASN A 8 18.78 -9.68 15.83
N ALA A 9 19.13 -9.37 14.57
CA ALA A 9 19.61 -10.37 13.62
C ALA A 9 20.84 -11.13 14.16
N GLU A 10 21.80 -10.40 14.75
CA GLU A 10 22.96 -11.01 15.39
C GLU A 10 22.60 -11.84 16.62
N ALA A 11 21.74 -11.31 17.48
CA ALA A 11 21.29 -11.99 18.70
C ALA A 11 20.59 -13.32 18.38
N TRP A 12 19.67 -13.33 17.39
CA TRP A 12 18.96 -14.54 16.97
C TRP A 12 19.85 -15.55 16.25
N ARG A 13 20.86 -15.09 15.51
CA ARG A 13 21.92 -15.95 14.95
C ARG A 13 22.69 -16.66 16.06
N ARG A 14 23.13 -15.92 17.09
CA ARG A 14 23.84 -16.48 18.26
C ARG A 14 22.96 -17.44 19.06
N TYR A 15 21.70 -17.07 19.31
CA TYR A 15 20.71 -17.89 20.01
C TYR A 15 20.49 -19.23 19.30
N GLY A 16 20.23 -19.20 17.98
CA GLY A 16 20.02 -20.42 17.20
C GLY A 16 21.25 -21.32 17.19
N ALA A 17 22.45 -20.74 16.98
CA ALA A 17 23.70 -21.50 16.97
C ALA A 17 24.00 -22.15 18.34
N HIS A 18 23.67 -21.47 19.44
CA HIS A 18 23.80 -22.01 20.80
C HIS A 18 22.95 -23.26 20.99
N HIS A 19 21.65 -23.17 20.70
CA HIS A 19 20.72 -24.28 20.89
C HIS A 19 20.99 -25.45 19.93
N LEU A 20 21.45 -25.17 18.72
CA LEU A 20 21.87 -26.18 17.76
C LEU A 20 23.10 -26.96 18.28
N ARG A 21 24.15 -26.26 18.73
CA ARG A 21 25.36 -26.92 19.30
C ARG A 21 25.06 -27.76 20.54
N ARG A 22 24.14 -27.29 21.40
CA ARG A 22 23.75 -28.01 22.61
C ARG A 22 22.87 -29.24 22.32
N GLY A 23 22.32 -29.36 21.10
CA GLY A 23 21.33 -30.39 20.79
C GLY A 23 20.05 -30.24 21.62
N THR A 24 19.58 -28.99 21.82
CA THR A 24 18.40 -28.75 22.67
C THR A 24 17.16 -29.39 22.04
N VAL A 25 16.66 -30.45 22.67
CA VAL A 25 15.42 -31.13 22.29
C VAL A 25 14.24 -30.40 22.92
N LEU A 26 13.22 -30.11 22.10
CA LEU A 26 11.95 -29.56 22.56
C LEU A 26 10.85 -30.60 22.34
N PRO A 27 9.89 -30.76 23.27
CA PRO A 27 8.78 -31.68 23.07
C PRO A 27 7.91 -31.28 21.87
N GLU A 28 7.18 -32.25 21.30
CA GLU A 28 6.07 -31.94 20.38
C GLU A 28 5.00 -31.13 21.13
N VAL A 29 4.27 -30.30 20.38
CA VAL A 29 3.20 -29.46 20.94
C VAL A 29 1.84 -30.02 20.53
N ALA A 30 0.91 -30.01 21.48
CA ALA A 30 -0.50 -30.37 21.25
C ALA A 30 -1.42 -29.13 21.18
N ARG A 31 -0.88 -27.94 21.47
CA ARG A 31 -1.56 -26.64 21.41
C ARG A 31 -0.58 -25.54 21.02
N ILE A 32 -1.09 -24.37 20.68
CA ILE A 32 -0.30 -23.14 20.68
C ILE A 32 -0.38 -22.52 22.08
N ASP A 33 0.79 -22.17 22.61
CA ASP A 33 0.93 -21.35 23.81
C ASP A 33 1.33 -19.94 23.37
N TRP A 34 0.41 -18.99 23.53
CA TRP A 34 0.54 -17.60 23.08
C TRP A 34 1.38 -16.72 24.02
N GLY A 35 2.11 -17.33 24.96
CA GLY A 35 2.90 -16.63 25.94
C GLY A 35 3.53 -17.64 26.89
N PHE A 36 2.88 -17.85 28.03
CA PHE A 36 3.25 -18.88 29.00
C PHE A 36 2.62 -20.23 28.65
N GLU A 37 3.27 -21.31 29.07
CA GLU A 37 2.74 -22.67 28.89
C GLU A 37 1.36 -22.79 29.53
N GLY A 38 0.38 -23.25 28.75
CA GLY A 38 -1.00 -23.42 29.19
C GLY A 38 -1.83 -22.13 29.22
N ALA A 39 -1.22 -20.95 29.04
CA ALA A 39 -1.91 -19.67 29.13
C ALA A 39 -2.56 -19.25 27.81
N GLY A 40 -3.74 -18.63 27.93
CA GLY A 40 -4.47 -18.07 26.80
C GLY A 40 -5.33 -19.07 26.04
N PRO A 41 -6.00 -18.59 24.98
CA PRO A 41 -6.86 -19.42 24.14
C PRO A 41 -6.04 -20.48 23.37
N GLY A 42 -6.74 -21.46 22.80
CA GLY A 42 -6.13 -22.47 21.94
C GLY A 42 -5.99 -22.01 20.49
N ILE A 43 -6.00 -22.99 19.60
CA ILE A 43 -5.83 -22.77 18.16
C ILE A 43 -7.06 -22.15 17.48
N GLU A 44 -8.22 -22.23 18.12
CA GLU A 44 -9.49 -21.72 17.61
C GLU A 44 -9.44 -20.22 17.26
N VAL A 45 -8.50 -19.48 17.85
CA VAL A 45 -8.27 -18.07 17.50
C VAL A 45 -7.84 -17.89 16.05
N LEU A 46 -7.23 -18.89 15.42
CA LEU A 46 -6.84 -18.85 14.01
C LEU A 46 -7.99 -19.18 13.05
N GLY A 47 -9.11 -19.69 13.56
CA GLY A 47 -10.26 -20.12 12.75
C GLY A 47 -10.05 -21.49 12.08
N GLU A 48 -10.84 -21.77 11.04
CA GLU A 48 -10.73 -23.00 10.25
C GLU A 48 -9.50 -22.95 9.35
N LEU A 49 -8.67 -24.00 9.39
CA LEU A 49 -7.34 -24.03 8.77
C LEU A 49 -7.20 -25.08 7.66
N ALA A 50 -8.13 -26.02 7.54
CA ALA A 50 -8.03 -27.08 6.54
C ALA A 50 -7.89 -26.49 5.12
N GLY A 51 -6.77 -26.80 4.46
CA GLY A 51 -6.43 -26.32 3.12
C GLY A 51 -6.10 -24.82 3.01
N ARG A 52 -6.06 -24.08 4.13
CA ARG A 52 -5.71 -22.65 4.14
C ARG A 52 -4.21 -22.45 4.01
N ARG A 53 -3.80 -21.35 3.35
CA ARG A 53 -2.40 -20.88 3.37
C ARG A 53 -2.17 -20.11 4.66
N VAL A 54 -1.29 -20.64 5.50
CA VAL A 54 -0.96 -20.10 6.82
C VAL A 54 0.52 -19.71 6.85
N LEU A 55 0.83 -18.57 7.47
CA LEU A 55 2.20 -18.15 7.75
C LEU A 55 2.48 -18.23 9.25
N ASP A 56 3.53 -18.96 9.63
CA ASP A 56 4.17 -18.90 10.94
C ASP A 56 5.38 -17.95 10.86
N LEU A 57 5.20 -16.71 11.33
CA LEU A 57 6.19 -15.64 11.24
C LEU A 57 7.11 -15.65 12.47
N GLY A 58 8.37 -16.00 12.29
CA GLY A 58 9.32 -16.25 13.39
C GLY A 58 9.11 -17.61 14.03
N CYS A 59 9.09 -18.65 13.20
CA CYS A 59 8.63 -20.00 13.56
C CYS A 59 9.58 -20.74 14.53
N GLY A 60 10.81 -20.26 14.72
CA GLY A 60 11.85 -20.93 15.48
C GLY A 60 12.07 -22.37 14.98
N PRO A 61 11.96 -23.39 15.84
CA PRO A 61 12.10 -24.79 15.43
C PRO A 61 10.86 -25.35 14.70
N ALA A 62 9.88 -24.51 14.31
CA ALA A 62 8.67 -24.84 13.55
C ALA A 62 7.72 -25.87 14.19
N ARG A 63 7.74 -26.02 15.52
CA ARG A 63 6.87 -26.97 16.24
C ARG A 63 5.38 -26.63 16.12
N HIS A 64 5.02 -25.35 16.19
CA HIS A 64 3.63 -24.91 16.03
C HIS A 64 3.17 -25.15 14.59
N ALA A 65 3.97 -24.71 13.60
CA ALA A 65 3.69 -24.96 12.19
C ALA A 65 3.47 -26.45 11.87
N ALA A 66 4.34 -27.34 12.38
CA ALA A 66 4.20 -28.77 12.20
C ALA A 66 2.90 -29.34 12.84
N HIS A 67 2.51 -28.82 14.00
CA HIS A 67 1.25 -29.18 14.63
C HIS A 67 0.03 -28.75 13.78
N LEU A 68 0.04 -27.54 13.21
CA LEU A 68 -1.05 -27.06 12.33
C LEU A 68 -1.22 -27.91 11.08
N VAL A 69 -0.10 -28.34 10.47
CA VAL A 69 -0.14 -29.25 9.32
C VAL A 69 -0.75 -30.59 9.72
N ARG A 70 -0.26 -31.20 10.81
CA ARG A 70 -0.67 -32.56 11.22
C ARG A 70 -2.10 -32.64 11.75
N ALA A 71 -2.49 -31.68 12.59
CA ALA A 71 -3.76 -31.74 13.32
C ALA A 71 -4.89 -30.97 12.62
N HIS A 72 -4.56 -29.98 11.77
CA HIS A 72 -5.54 -29.07 11.18
C HIS A 72 -5.51 -29.01 9.65
N GLY A 73 -4.62 -29.78 8.98
CA GLY A 73 -4.56 -29.83 7.53
C GLY A 73 -4.21 -28.49 6.87
N ALA A 74 -3.53 -27.61 7.59
CA ALA A 74 -3.07 -26.32 7.07
C ALA A 74 -1.91 -26.50 6.07
N LEU A 75 -1.78 -25.57 5.12
CA LEU A 75 -0.60 -25.41 4.28
C LEU A 75 0.25 -24.28 4.85
N VAL A 76 1.35 -24.62 5.52
CA VAL A 76 2.10 -23.66 6.36
C VAL A 76 3.43 -23.30 5.72
N ASP A 77 3.65 -22.01 5.48
CA ASP A 77 4.98 -21.44 5.31
C ASP A 77 5.50 -21.02 6.70
N ALA A 78 6.63 -21.58 7.13
CA ALA A 78 7.24 -21.29 8.42
C ALA A 78 8.57 -20.56 8.22
N VAL A 79 8.61 -19.29 8.61
CA VAL A 79 9.71 -18.36 8.30
C VAL A 79 10.48 -18.04 9.57
N ASP A 80 11.81 -18.16 9.53
CA ASP A 80 12.69 -17.67 10.59
C ASP A 80 13.99 -17.11 9.98
N SER A 81 14.56 -16.08 10.61
CA SER A 81 15.81 -15.46 10.15
C SER A 81 17.06 -16.14 10.73
N SER A 82 16.91 -16.93 11.79
CA SER A 82 18.00 -17.65 12.42
C SER A 82 18.30 -18.95 11.68
N ALA A 83 19.46 -19.01 11.02
CA ALA A 83 19.96 -20.23 10.38
C ALA A 83 19.99 -21.42 11.34
N GLY A 84 20.34 -21.21 12.62
CA GLY A 84 20.35 -22.28 13.61
C GLY A 84 18.96 -22.82 13.94
N GLN A 85 17.93 -21.98 13.95
CA GLN A 85 16.55 -22.42 14.15
C GLN A 85 16.00 -23.12 12.91
N TYR A 86 16.26 -22.56 11.73
CA TYR A 86 15.94 -23.17 10.45
C TYR A 86 16.51 -24.59 10.35
N GLU A 87 17.78 -24.78 10.72
CA GLU A 87 18.43 -26.10 10.72
C GLU A 87 17.75 -27.10 11.67
N ARG A 88 17.35 -26.64 12.87
CA ARG A 88 16.61 -27.45 13.83
C ARG A 88 15.23 -27.84 13.30
N ALA A 89 14.53 -26.91 12.65
CA ALA A 89 13.24 -27.16 12.02
C ALA A 89 13.39 -28.15 10.86
N ARG A 90 14.39 -27.94 9.98
CA ARG A 90 14.68 -28.78 8.81
C ARG A 90 15.02 -30.21 9.20
N ALA A 91 15.86 -30.39 10.22
CA ALA A 91 16.24 -31.71 10.70
C ALA A 91 15.04 -32.53 11.21
N ARG A 92 14.01 -31.87 11.75
CA ARG A 92 12.86 -32.54 12.36
C ARG A 92 11.64 -32.67 11.43
N TYR A 93 11.39 -31.66 10.60
CA TYR A 93 10.16 -31.54 9.82
C TYR A 93 10.39 -31.27 8.33
N GLY A 94 11.64 -31.29 7.85
CA GLY A 94 11.95 -30.98 6.45
C GLY A 94 11.29 -31.89 5.41
N SER A 95 10.82 -33.07 5.82
CA SER A 95 10.07 -34.00 4.98
C SER A 95 8.56 -33.99 5.23
N LEU A 96 8.03 -33.10 6.07
CA LEU A 96 6.60 -33.04 6.40
C LEU A 96 5.81 -32.41 5.25
N PRO A 97 4.93 -33.15 4.54
CA PRO A 97 4.14 -32.59 3.47
C PRO A 97 3.19 -31.51 4.00
N GLY A 98 3.06 -30.39 3.28
CA GLY A 98 2.26 -29.24 3.72
C GLY A 98 2.99 -28.25 4.61
N LEU A 99 4.23 -28.53 5.04
CA LEU A 99 5.10 -27.58 5.72
C LEU A 99 6.24 -27.14 4.80
N ARG A 100 6.34 -25.83 4.55
CA ARG A 100 7.49 -25.22 3.86
C ARG A 100 8.31 -24.41 4.84
N LEU A 101 9.57 -24.79 5.03
CA LEU A 101 10.52 -24.06 5.86
C LEU A 101 11.25 -23.01 5.02
N VAL A 102 11.32 -21.77 5.52
CA VAL A 102 11.94 -20.64 4.83
C VAL A 102 12.93 -19.94 5.75
N LEU A 103 14.20 -19.87 5.33
CA LEU A 103 15.22 -19.05 5.98
C LEU A 103 15.19 -17.66 5.36
N ALA A 104 14.57 -16.70 6.04
CA ALA A 104 14.44 -15.33 5.53
C ALA A 104 14.19 -14.31 6.65
N ASP A 105 14.47 -13.04 6.36
CA ASP A 105 13.91 -11.93 7.12
C ASP A 105 12.37 -11.92 6.95
N ALA A 106 11.67 -11.69 8.06
CA ALA A 106 10.21 -11.69 8.11
C ALA A 106 9.60 -10.67 7.12
N VAL A 107 10.13 -9.44 7.09
CA VAL A 107 9.59 -8.35 6.26
C VAL A 107 9.90 -8.60 4.79
N GLU A 108 11.11 -9.07 4.46
CA GLU A 108 11.46 -9.38 3.06
C GLU A 108 10.64 -10.57 2.51
N HIS A 109 10.35 -11.59 3.33
CA HIS A 109 9.44 -12.67 2.95
C HIS A 109 8.03 -12.13 2.68
N LEU A 110 7.47 -11.35 3.61
CA LEU A 110 6.12 -10.80 3.48
C LEU A 110 5.94 -9.95 2.21
N ARG A 111 6.97 -9.22 1.77
CA ARG A 111 6.91 -8.37 0.55
C ARG A 111 6.85 -9.15 -0.76
N SER A 112 7.36 -10.38 -0.77
CA SER A 112 7.48 -11.20 -1.99
C SER A 112 6.56 -12.41 -2.02
N ALA A 113 5.92 -12.72 -0.89
CA ALA A 113 5.03 -13.87 -0.76
C ALA A 113 3.65 -13.60 -1.37
N GLU A 114 3.09 -14.65 -1.97
CA GLU A 114 1.66 -14.70 -2.29
C GLU A 114 0.82 -14.59 -1.02
N PRO A 115 -0.27 -13.79 -1.02
CA PRO A 115 -1.04 -13.51 0.18
C PRO A 115 -1.57 -14.75 0.93
N TYR A 116 -1.57 -14.67 2.26
CA TYR A 116 -2.01 -15.70 3.19
C TYR A 116 -3.45 -15.51 3.64
N ASP A 117 -4.13 -16.62 3.93
CA ASP A 117 -5.44 -16.61 4.57
C ASP A 117 -5.31 -16.27 6.07
N VAL A 118 -4.26 -16.80 6.70
CA VAL A 118 -3.94 -16.60 8.12
C VAL A 118 -2.46 -16.31 8.28
N ILE A 119 -2.11 -15.29 9.06
CA ILE A 119 -0.75 -15.03 9.53
C ILE A 119 -0.75 -15.13 11.05
N TYR A 120 0.18 -15.87 11.63
CA TYR A 120 0.40 -15.83 13.06
C TYR A 120 1.86 -15.70 13.46
N SER A 121 2.10 -15.15 14.65
CA SER A 121 3.42 -15.05 15.26
C SER A 121 3.32 -15.25 16.77
N VAL A 122 4.08 -16.21 17.29
CA VAL A 122 4.26 -16.36 18.73
C VAL A 122 5.60 -15.74 19.13
N ASN A 123 5.54 -14.57 19.77
CA ASN A 123 6.68 -13.86 20.34
C ASN A 123 7.78 -13.46 19.34
N ALA A 124 7.49 -13.30 18.05
CA ALA A 124 8.46 -12.80 17.08
C ALA A 124 8.27 -11.30 16.75
N VAL A 125 7.01 -10.84 16.71
CA VAL A 125 6.65 -9.43 16.41
C VAL A 125 7.42 -8.39 17.25
N PRO A 126 7.65 -8.56 18.56
CA PRO A 126 8.36 -7.56 19.37
C PRO A 126 9.79 -7.25 18.91
N TYR A 127 10.39 -8.06 18.04
CA TYR A 127 11.78 -7.93 17.60
C TYR A 127 11.93 -7.30 16.21
N ILE A 128 10.83 -6.86 15.61
CA ILE A 128 10.80 -6.28 14.26
C ILE A 128 10.24 -4.87 14.37
N ASP A 129 10.83 -3.93 13.62
CA ASP A 129 10.35 -2.55 13.61
C ASP A 129 8.89 -2.48 13.10
N PRO A 130 7.93 -1.98 13.91
CA PRO A 130 6.52 -1.90 13.52
C PRO A 130 6.28 -1.10 12.24
N HIS A 131 7.08 -0.04 11.99
CA HIS A 131 6.94 0.77 10.78
C HIS A 131 7.35 0.01 9.52
N ARG A 132 8.20 -1.03 9.65
CA ARG A 132 8.52 -1.95 8.55
C ARG A 132 7.52 -3.10 8.46
N LEU A 133 7.14 -3.64 9.61
CA LEU A 133 6.36 -4.87 9.70
C LEU A 133 4.90 -4.67 9.29
N VAL A 134 4.23 -3.65 9.83
CA VAL A 134 2.78 -3.48 9.64
C VAL A 134 2.40 -3.31 8.16
N PRO A 135 3.06 -2.45 7.36
CA PRO A 135 2.77 -2.37 5.93
C PRO A 135 2.95 -3.70 5.18
N ALA A 136 3.97 -4.48 5.55
CA ALA A 136 4.25 -5.77 4.93
C ALA A 136 3.20 -6.84 5.31
N LEU A 137 2.72 -6.84 6.55
CA LEU A 137 1.61 -7.70 6.99
C LEU A 137 0.33 -7.41 6.19
N VAL A 138 0.02 -6.14 5.94
CA VAL A 138 -1.18 -5.75 5.16
C VAL A 138 -1.09 -6.24 3.72
N ALA A 139 0.08 -6.11 3.10
CA ALA A 139 0.30 -6.59 1.73
C ALA A 139 0.15 -8.12 1.63
N ALA A 140 0.69 -8.84 2.61
CA ALA A 140 0.73 -10.30 2.62
C ALA A 140 -0.54 -10.98 3.18
N LEU A 141 -1.48 -10.25 3.78
CA LEU A 141 -2.71 -10.82 4.33
C LEU A 141 -3.86 -10.63 3.35
N LYS A 142 -4.58 -11.67 2.93
CA LYS A 142 -5.74 -11.52 2.04
C LYS A 142 -6.82 -10.62 2.65
N PRO A 143 -7.63 -9.90 1.86
CA PRO A 143 -8.87 -9.30 2.34
C PRO A 143 -9.76 -10.38 2.99
N GLY A 144 -10.28 -10.09 4.19
CA GLY A 144 -10.99 -11.05 5.05
C GLY A 144 -10.08 -12.00 5.83
N GLY A 145 -8.76 -11.93 5.61
CA GLY A 145 -7.76 -12.75 6.28
C GLY A 145 -7.57 -12.37 7.74
N ARG A 146 -7.01 -13.32 8.50
CA ARG A 146 -6.79 -13.20 9.94
C ARG A 146 -5.31 -13.06 10.28
N LEU A 147 -5.01 -12.16 11.21
CA LEU A 147 -3.69 -11.99 11.81
C LEU A 147 -3.80 -12.19 13.32
N CYS A 148 -3.00 -13.09 13.89
CA CYS A 148 -2.91 -13.32 15.32
C CYS A 148 -1.46 -13.26 15.79
N PHE A 149 -1.12 -12.36 16.71
CA PHE A 149 0.25 -12.27 17.17
C PHE A 149 0.34 -11.89 18.63
N THR A 150 1.44 -12.32 19.26
CA THR A 150 1.71 -12.01 20.66
C THR A 150 2.87 -11.04 20.77
N VAL A 151 2.70 -10.09 21.68
CA VAL A 151 3.74 -9.14 22.06
C VAL A 151 3.86 -9.09 23.56
N LEU A 152 5.07 -8.80 24.03
CA LEU A 152 5.32 -8.53 25.43
C LEU A 152 4.71 -7.16 25.78
N HIS A 153 4.06 -7.07 26.94
CA HIS A 153 3.49 -5.84 27.49
C HIS A 153 4.35 -5.31 28.64
N THR A 154 4.76 -6.20 29.54
CA THR A 154 5.75 -5.95 30.59
C THR A 154 6.85 -7.00 30.51
N ASN A 155 8.11 -6.60 30.73
CA ASN A 155 9.21 -7.56 30.82
C ASN A 155 9.29 -8.22 32.21
N SER A 156 10.30 -9.07 32.44
CA SER A 156 10.49 -9.74 33.74
C SER A 156 10.75 -8.78 34.89
N HIS A 157 11.18 -7.55 34.62
CA HIS A 157 11.36 -6.50 35.61
C HIS A 157 10.08 -5.69 35.88
N GLY A 158 9.00 -5.96 35.13
CA GLY A 158 7.75 -5.21 35.18
C GLY A 158 7.77 -3.91 34.36
N ASP A 159 8.84 -3.65 33.62
CA ASP A 159 8.95 -2.44 32.81
C ASP A 159 8.06 -2.53 31.57
N GLY A 160 7.44 -1.43 31.16
CA GLY A 160 6.56 -1.33 29.99
C GLY A 160 5.09 -1.09 30.38
N PRO A 161 4.19 -0.87 29.40
CA PRO A 161 4.46 -0.68 27.97
C PRO A 161 4.99 0.74 27.63
N SER A 162 5.41 0.95 26.38
CA SER A 162 5.82 2.25 25.84
C SER A 162 4.70 2.90 25.03
N GLY A 163 4.44 4.19 25.26
CA GLY A 163 3.57 5.03 24.44
C GLY A 163 4.22 5.56 23.16
N GLU A 164 5.48 5.20 22.91
CA GLU A 164 6.24 5.59 21.71
C GLU A 164 6.82 4.35 21.01
N VAL A 165 6.96 4.42 19.68
CA VAL A 165 7.54 3.36 18.84
C VAL A 165 9.07 3.35 18.93
N VAL A 166 9.57 3.00 20.11
CA VAL A 166 11.01 2.98 20.41
C VAL A 166 11.41 1.61 20.93
N ALA A 167 12.50 1.08 20.39
CA ALA A 167 13.06 -0.18 20.84
C ALA A 167 13.92 -0.01 22.11
N ARG A 168 13.71 -0.88 23.10
CA ARG A 168 14.52 -0.93 24.33
C ARG A 168 15.33 -2.22 24.42
N PRO A 169 16.50 -2.21 25.09
CA PRO A 169 17.29 -3.42 25.25
C PRO A 169 16.62 -4.39 26.23
N GLU A 170 16.76 -5.69 25.97
CA GLU A 170 16.36 -6.77 26.87
C GLU A 170 17.43 -7.87 26.84
N VAL A 171 17.68 -8.52 27.98
CA VAL A 171 18.72 -9.56 28.10
C VAL A 171 18.06 -10.92 28.16
N LEU A 172 18.26 -11.72 27.11
CA LEU A 172 17.82 -13.11 27.07
C LEU A 172 18.89 -14.01 27.66
N ARG A 173 18.54 -14.78 28.69
CA ARG A 173 19.42 -15.79 29.30
C ARG A 173 19.39 -17.08 28.50
N LEU A 174 20.56 -17.57 28.09
CA LEU A 174 20.68 -18.81 27.34
C LEU A 174 20.72 -20.01 28.28
N ALA A 175 20.00 -21.07 27.90
CA ALA A 175 20.00 -22.31 28.68
C ALA A 175 21.39 -22.95 28.66
N GLY A 176 21.95 -23.23 29.84
CA GLY A 176 23.33 -23.71 29.99
C GLY A 176 24.38 -22.61 30.14
N GLY A 177 23.96 -21.34 30.30
CA GLY A 177 24.84 -20.22 30.59
C GLY A 177 25.06 -19.28 29.41
N GLY A 178 25.35 -18.02 29.71
CA GLY A 178 25.51 -16.92 28.75
C GLY A 178 24.22 -16.11 28.54
N ASP A 179 24.38 -14.96 27.90
CA ASP A 179 23.28 -14.08 27.53
C ASP A 179 23.44 -13.49 26.13
N VAL A 180 22.30 -13.04 25.58
CA VAL A 180 22.24 -12.24 24.36
C VAL A 180 21.34 -11.04 24.61
N THR A 181 21.79 -9.86 24.18
CA THR A 181 20.97 -8.65 24.22
C THR A 181 20.19 -8.51 22.93
N VAL A 182 18.88 -8.29 23.05
CA VAL A 182 17.97 -7.98 21.96
C VAL A 182 17.41 -6.57 22.14
N ARG A 183 16.78 -6.05 21.09
CA ARG A 183 16.03 -4.80 21.05
C ARG A 183 14.56 -5.12 20.82
N MET A 184 13.70 -4.69 21.73
CA MET A 184 12.28 -5.01 21.68
C MET A 184 11.42 -3.76 21.62
N TRP A 185 10.37 -3.83 20.80
CA TRP A 185 9.26 -2.88 20.79
C TRP A 185 8.18 -3.42 21.72
N VAL A 186 8.22 -2.96 22.97
CA VAL A 186 7.23 -3.30 24.01
C VAL A 186 6.25 -2.15 24.10
N LEU A 187 5.29 -2.15 23.17
CA LEU A 187 4.38 -1.03 22.97
C LEU A 187 3.06 -1.22 23.71
N ASP A 188 2.44 -0.09 23.99
CA ASP A 188 1.11 -0.03 24.57
C ASP A 188 0.05 -0.61 23.61
N PRO A 189 -0.99 -1.31 24.12
CA PRO A 189 -1.98 -1.93 23.25
C PRO A 189 -2.75 -0.96 22.36
N GLU A 190 -3.01 0.25 22.86
CA GLU A 190 -3.67 1.32 22.12
C GLU A 190 -2.75 1.82 20.99
N LEU A 191 -1.43 1.92 21.24
CA LEU A 191 -0.46 2.26 20.22
C LEU A 191 -0.36 1.17 19.13
N TRP A 192 -0.33 -0.11 19.51
CA TRP A 192 -0.40 -1.21 18.53
C TRP A 192 -1.68 -1.14 17.68
N THR A 193 -2.80 -0.86 18.33
CA THR A 193 -4.10 -0.74 17.67
C THR A 193 -4.12 0.42 16.67
N ALA A 194 -3.56 1.58 17.05
CA ALA A 194 -3.45 2.73 16.17
C ALA A 194 -2.57 2.45 14.94
N LEU A 195 -1.39 1.84 15.13
CA LEU A 195 -0.49 1.46 14.03
C LEU A 195 -1.16 0.50 13.05
N LEU A 196 -1.88 -0.51 13.55
CA LEU A 196 -2.61 -1.47 12.70
C LEU A 196 -3.76 -0.78 11.94
N ALA A 197 -4.50 0.10 12.62
CA ALA A 197 -5.64 0.82 12.05
C ALA A 197 -5.23 1.79 10.93
N GLU A 198 -4.09 2.46 11.06
CA GLU A 198 -3.53 3.36 10.05
C GLU A 198 -3.34 2.64 8.69
N HIS A 199 -2.98 1.35 8.75
CA HIS A 199 -2.81 0.51 7.57
C HIS A 199 -4.05 -0.31 7.19
N GLY A 200 -5.21 -0.01 7.80
CA GLY A 200 -6.49 -0.62 7.44
C GLY A 200 -6.70 -2.03 7.99
N LEU A 201 -5.94 -2.44 9.00
CA LEU A 201 -6.24 -3.64 9.79
C LEU A 201 -7.16 -3.28 10.96
N ARG A 202 -8.04 -4.20 11.36
CA ARG A 202 -8.93 -4.01 12.50
C ARG A 202 -8.54 -4.97 13.62
N VAL A 203 -8.24 -4.43 14.79
CA VAL A 203 -8.12 -5.21 16.02
C VAL A 203 -9.53 -5.58 16.50
N GLU A 204 -9.84 -6.87 16.55
CA GLU A 204 -11.12 -7.38 17.04
C GLU A 204 -11.08 -7.61 18.56
N GLN A 205 -9.93 -8.06 19.06
CA GLN A 205 -9.75 -8.42 20.46
C GLN A 205 -8.27 -8.38 20.84
N VAL A 206 -8.01 -8.01 22.10
CA VAL A 206 -6.70 -8.14 22.74
C VAL A 206 -6.87 -8.97 24.01
N ASP A 207 -6.25 -10.15 24.06
CA ASP A 207 -6.26 -10.98 25.28
C ASP A 207 -5.05 -10.65 26.16
N VAL A 208 -5.29 -10.60 27.47
CA VAL A 208 -4.26 -10.42 28.50
C VAL A 208 -3.76 -11.79 28.94
N LEU A 209 -2.45 -12.01 28.85
CA LEU A 209 -1.80 -13.27 29.18
C LEU A 209 -0.73 -13.02 30.26
N ASP A 210 -1.15 -13.03 31.52
CA ASP A 210 -0.26 -12.84 32.66
C ASP A 210 0.41 -14.14 33.08
N THR A 211 1.61 -14.04 33.64
CA THR A 211 2.30 -15.18 34.22
C THR A 211 1.58 -15.69 35.47
N PRO A 212 1.46 -17.01 35.66
CA PRO A 212 0.90 -17.59 36.87
C PRO A 212 1.88 -17.54 38.07
N GLN A 213 3.15 -17.17 37.85
CA GLN A 213 4.20 -17.15 38.87
C GLN A 213 4.21 -15.80 39.60
N ALA A 214 4.12 -15.82 40.93
CA ALA A 214 3.99 -14.61 41.75
C ALA A 214 5.20 -13.66 41.71
N ASP A 215 6.39 -14.17 41.38
CA ASP A 215 7.67 -13.45 41.32
C ASP A 215 8.06 -13.04 39.88
N ASN A 216 7.23 -13.37 38.90
CA ASN A 216 7.42 -13.00 37.51
C ASN A 216 6.42 -11.89 37.17
N HIS A 217 6.90 -10.78 36.61
CA HIS A 217 6.06 -9.64 36.23
C HIS A 217 5.81 -9.57 34.72
N ALA A 218 6.26 -10.58 33.95
CA ALA A 218 6.04 -10.61 32.52
C ALA A 218 4.57 -10.82 32.18
N SER A 219 4.10 -10.07 31.19
CA SER A 219 2.74 -10.14 30.68
C SER A 219 2.77 -10.04 29.16
N TYR A 220 1.96 -10.83 28.47
CA TYR A 220 1.80 -10.78 27.02
C TYR A 220 0.41 -10.25 26.64
N ARG A 221 0.32 -9.73 25.42
CA ARG A 221 -0.93 -9.37 24.76
C ARG A 221 -1.04 -10.19 23.48
N LEU A 222 -2.14 -10.92 23.33
CA LEU A 222 -2.48 -11.58 22.08
C LEU A 222 -3.46 -10.71 21.31
N PHE A 223 -3.03 -10.23 20.14
CA PHE A 223 -3.86 -9.46 19.23
C PHE A 223 -4.57 -10.40 18.27
N ARG A 224 -5.88 -10.22 18.12
CA ARG A 224 -6.69 -10.85 17.08
C ARG A 224 -7.15 -9.78 16.10
N VAL A 225 -6.69 -9.90 14.87
CA VAL A 225 -6.77 -8.84 13.87
C VAL A 225 -7.38 -9.39 12.59
N THR A 226 -8.21 -8.60 11.92
CA THR A 226 -8.75 -8.91 10.59
C THR A 226 -8.33 -7.85 9.58
N ARG A 227 -8.17 -8.25 8.31
CA ARG A 227 -8.14 -7.31 7.19
C ARG A 227 -9.57 -7.17 6.66
N PRO A 228 -10.27 -6.04 6.85
CA PRO A 228 -11.64 -5.88 6.37
C PRO A 228 -11.74 -6.06 4.85
N VAL A 229 -12.82 -6.71 4.38
CA VAL A 229 -13.14 -6.77 2.95
C VAL A 229 -13.80 -5.44 2.56
N ARG A 230 -13.07 -4.61 1.81
CA ARG A 230 -13.67 -3.41 1.19
C ARG A 230 -14.33 -3.84 -0.12
N VAL A 231 -15.66 -3.76 -0.18
CA VAL A 231 -16.42 -4.01 -1.43
C VAL A 231 -16.31 -2.74 -2.28
N SER A 232 -15.51 -2.76 -3.35
CA SER A 232 -15.20 -1.55 -4.14
C SER A 232 -16.40 -0.96 -4.88
N SER A 233 -17.42 -1.77 -5.15
CA SER A 233 -18.77 -1.36 -5.53
C SER A 233 -19.60 -2.64 -5.61
N ARG A 234 -20.82 -2.65 -5.05
CA ARG A 234 -21.76 -3.71 -5.42
C ARG A 234 -22.21 -3.41 -6.84
N PRO A 235 -22.11 -4.34 -7.81
CA PRO A 235 -22.77 -4.14 -9.09
C PRO A 235 -24.27 -3.98 -8.82
N ARG A 236 -24.77 -2.75 -8.93
CA ARG A 236 -26.20 -2.45 -8.70
C ARG A 236 -27.07 -3.11 -9.78
N THR A 237 -26.48 -3.46 -10.92
CA THR A 237 -27.12 -4.09 -12.08
C THR A 237 -26.14 -5.03 -12.80
N ALA A 238 -26.67 -6.08 -13.45
CA ALA A 238 -25.89 -6.99 -14.31
C ALA A 238 -25.53 -6.38 -15.68
N LYS A 239 -26.11 -5.23 -16.02
CA LYS A 239 -25.82 -4.50 -17.25
C LYS A 239 -24.73 -3.46 -17.00
N PRO A 240 -23.74 -3.33 -17.90
CA PRO A 240 -22.79 -2.22 -17.85
C PRO A 240 -23.54 -0.88 -17.97
N PRO A 241 -23.00 0.21 -17.38
CA PRO A 241 -23.59 1.54 -17.52
C PRO A 241 -23.63 1.95 -18.99
N VAL A 242 -24.69 2.65 -19.37
CA VAL A 242 -24.80 3.24 -20.71
C VAL A 242 -23.79 4.39 -20.81
N ALA A 243 -22.99 4.41 -21.88
CA ALA A 243 -22.14 5.55 -22.21
C ALA A 243 -23.04 6.76 -22.49
N HIS A 244 -23.10 7.69 -21.54
CA HIS A 244 -23.95 8.89 -21.59
C HIS A 244 -23.13 10.19 -21.53
N ALA A 245 -21.81 10.06 -21.35
CA ALA A 245 -20.90 11.18 -21.30
C ALA A 245 -19.60 10.89 -22.06
N ALA A 246 -19.02 11.95 -22.63
CA ALA A 246 -17.69 11.94 -23.24
C ALA A 246 -16.76 12.85 -22.43
N LEU A 247 -15.59 12.34 -22.06
CA LEU A 247 -14.59 13.07 -21.28
C LEU A 247 -13.38 13.41 -22.17
N GLY A 248 -13.03 14.69 -22.26
CA GLY A 248 -11.85 15.16 -22.95
C GLY A 248 -11.08 16.23 -22.19
N VAL A 249 -9.90 16.56 -22.69
CA VAL A 249 -9.01 17.61 -22.16
C VAL A 249 -8.73 18.66 -23.23
N GLY A 250 -8.50 19.91 -22.82
CA GLY A 250 -8.04 20.99 -23.71
C GLY A 250 -6.83 21.70 -23.12
N ALA A 251 -5.73 21.74 -23.86
CA ALA A 251 -4.44 22.25 -23.41
C ALA A 251 -4.22 23.71 -23.84
N ILE A 252 -4.11 24.61 -22.87
CA ILE A 252 -3.83 26.03 -23.10
C ILE A 252 -2.32 26.25 -23.03
N LEU A 253 -1.71 26.48 -24.19
CA LEU A 253 -0.29 26.84 -24.33
C LEU A 253 -0.21 28.32 -24.66
N HIS A 254 0.21 29.13 -23.69
CA HIS A 254 0.39 30.56 -23.85
C HIS A 254 1.79 30.98 -23.40
N GLY A 255 2.57 31.48 -24.35
CA GLY A 255 3.93 31.97 -24.13
C GLY A 255 4.19 33.32 -24.81
N PRO A 256 5.45 33.74 -24.95
CA PRO A 256 5.81 35.03 -25.54
C PRO A 256 5.34 35.24 -26.99
N ARG A 257 5.12 34.15 -27.75
CA ARG A 257 4.61 34.18 -29.12
C ARG A 257 3.09 34.28 -29.21
N GLY A 258 2.37 34.13 -28.09
CA GLY A 258 0.92 34.11 -28.02
C GLY A 258 0.36 32.75 -27.59
N LEU A 259 -0.92 32.54 -27.90
CA LEU A 259 -1.68 31.32 -27.68
C LEU A 259 -1.54 30.38 -28.88
N LEU A 260 -1.22 29.11 -28.64
CA LEU A 260 -1.20 28.09 -29.68
C LEU A 260 -2.61 27.61 -30.02
N LEU A 261 -2.97 27.66 -31.31
CA LEU A 261 -4.19 27.03 -31.84
C LEU A 261 -3.87 26.28 -33.12
N GLY A 262 -4.56 25.17 -33.33
CA GLY A 262 -4.51 24.35 -34.53
C GLY A 262 -5.82 24.45 -35.31
N ARG A 263 -5.75 24.25 -36.62
CA ARG A 263 -6.89 24.27 -37.54
C ARG A 263 -7.37 22.83 -37.77
N HIS A 264 -8.61 22.55 -37.37
CA HIS A 264 -9.29 21.31 -37.70
C HIS A 264 -9.56 21.22 -39.22
N ARG A 265 -9.59 20.00 -39.76
CA ARG A 265 -10.02 19.75 -41.15
C ARG A 265 -11.44 20.24 -41.49
N HIS A 266 -12.29 20.45 -40.49
CA HIS A 266 -13.64 21.00 -40.68
C HIS A 266 -13.71 22.53 -40.52
N GLY A 267 -12.57 23.20 -40.39
CA GLY A 267 -12.51 24.66 -40.46
C GLY A 267 -12.69 25.39 -39.14
N THR A 268 -12.49 24.74 -37.99
CA THR A 268 -12.44 25.42 -36.68
C THR A 268 -11.00 25.55 -36.20
N TRP A 269 -10.72 26.57 -35.39
CA TRP A 269 -9.48 26.69 -34.62
C TRP A 269 -9.70 26.13 -33.22
N GLU A 270 -8.75 25.33 -32.73
CA GLU A 270 -8.88 24.62 -31.46
C GLU A 270 -7.56 24.48 -30.70
N LEU A 271 -7.68 24.33 -29.39
CA LEU A 271 -6.60 23.96 -28.49
C LEU A 271 -6.16 22.52 -28.80
N PRO A 272 -4.89 22.15 -28.60
CA PRO A 272 -4.51 20.75 -28.55
C PRO A 272 -5.30 20.00 -27.48
N GLY A 273 -5.70 18.77 -27.77
CA GLY A 273 -6.40 17.93 -26.80
C GLY A 273 -7.34 16.92 -27.43
N GLY A 274 -7.77 15.96 -26.60
CA GLY A 274 -8.59 14.86 -27.07
C GLY A 274 -9.27 14.12 -25.93
N THR A 275 -9.57 12.84 -26.19
CA THR A 275 -10.38 12.01 -25.28
C THR A 275 -9.48 11.41 -24.21
N VAL A 276 -9.96 11.36 -22.97
CA VAL A 276 -9.25 10.68 -21.89
C VAL A 276 -9.43 9.17 -22.02
N GLU A 277 -8.32 8.44 -22.04
CA GLU A 277 -8.27 6.99 -22.17
C GLU A 277 -8.39 6.25 -20.82
N PRO A 278 -8.81 4.97 -20.80
CA PRO A 278 -8.85 4.20 -19.57
C PRO A 278 -7.45 3.99 -18.96
N GLY A 279 -7.27 4.44 -17.72
CA GLY A 279 -6.08 4.18 -16.91
C GLY A 279 -5.06 5.32 -16.85
N GLU A 280 -5.29 6.42 -17.56
CA GLU A 280 -4.46 7.63 -17.46
C GLU A 280 -5.09 8.70 -16.54
N SER A 281 -4.25 9.57 -16.00
CA SER A 281 -4.65 10.81 -15.34
C SER A 281 -4.99 11.91 -16.35
N LEU A 282 -5.69 12.95 -15.92
CA LEU A 282 -6.03 14.11 -16.77
C LEU A 282 -4.77 14.82 -17.29
N GLN A 283 -3.71 14.87 -16.47
CA GLN A 283 -2.42 15.44 -16.87
C GLN A 283 -1.69 14.57 -17.90
N GLU A 284 -1.71 13.24 -17.72
CA GLU A 284 -1.15 12.31 -18.71
C GLU A 284 -1.88 12.42 -20.05
N ALA A 285 -3.21 12.53 -20.04
CA ALA A 285 -4.01 12.77 -21.25
C ALA A 285 -3.58 14.06 -21.96
N VAL A 286 -3.41 15.17 -21.23
CA VAL A 286 -2.94 16.44 -21.80
C VAL A 286 -1.56 16.29 -22.43
N VAL A 287 -0.63 15.62 -21.75
CA VAL A 287 0.74 15.43 -22.25
C VAL A 287 0.75 14.53 -23.50
N ARG A 288 -0.01 13.44 -23.49
CA ARG A 288 -0.15 12.51 -24.61
C ARG A 288 -0.71 13.22 -25.84
N GLU A 289 -1.88 13.84 -25.72
CA GLU A 289 -2.55 14.55 -26.81
C GLU A 289 -1.68 15.68 -27.36
N LEU A 290 -1.01 16.44 -26.48
CA LEU A 290 -0.09 17.49 -26.90
C LEU A 290 1.06 16.91 -27.76
N GLY A 291 1.64 15.80 -27.35
CA GLY A 291 2.70 15.11 -28.10
C GLY A 291 2.21 14.56 -29.44
N GLU A 292 1.06 13.90 -29.44
CA GLU A 292 0.45 13.27 -30.63
C GLU A 292 0.04 14.30 -31.68
N GLU A 293 -0.54 15.44 -31.27
CA GLU A 293 -1.07 16.43 -32.21
C GLU A 293 -0.05 17.47 -32.68
N THR A 294 0.91 17.83 -31.82
CA THR A 294 1.83 18.96 -32.07
C THR A 294 3.29 18.55 -32.14
N GLY A 295 3.67 17.38 -31.61
CA GLY A 295 5.06 16.98 -31.40
C GLY A 295 5.75 17.70 -30.22
N LEU A 296 5.01 18.46 -29.41
CA LEU A 296 5.56 19.12 -28.22
C LEU A 296 5.67 18.16 -27.04
N GLU A 297 6.77 18.27 -26.30
CA GLU A 297 6.99 17.48 -25.09
C GLU A 297 6.70 18.31 -23.84
N ALA A 298 5.79 17.83 -22.99
CA ALA A 298 5.57 18.37 -21.65
C ALA A 298 5.66 17.24 -20.62
N ARG A 299 5.69 17.59 -19.33
CA ARG A 299 5.59 16.61 -18.25
C ARG A 299 4.30 16.81 -17.46
N PRO A 300 3.73 15.77 -16.83
CA PRO A 300 2.51 15.92 -16.04
C PRO A 300 2.61 16.99 -14.95
N GLU A 301 3.79 17.19 -14.35
CA GLU A 301 4.04 18.25 -13.36
C GLU A 301 3.94 19.68 -13.92
N ASP A 302 4.09 19.85 -15.23
CA ASP A 302 3.97 21.14 -15.92
C ASP A 302 2.50 21.47 -16.27
N VAL A 303 1.57 20.53 -16.05
CA VAL A 303 0.15 20.67 -16.40
C VAL A 303 -0.67 21.10 -15.17
N ARG A 304 -1.20 22.32 -15.22
CA ARG A 304 -2.14 22.84 -14.22
C ARG A 304 -3.57 22.70 -14.72
N LEU A 305 -4.34 21.82 -14.09
CA LEU A 305 -5.77 21.70 -14.36
C LEU A 305 -6.53 22.92 -13.80
N LEU A 306 -7.45 23.47 -14.58
CA LEU A 306 -8.22 24.66 -14.22
C LEU A 306 -9.59 24.29 -13.64
N GLY A 307 -10.28 23.35 -14.28
CA GLY A 307 -11.60 22.93 -13.88
C GLY A 307 -12.31 22.10 -14.94
N THR A 308 -13.56 21.78 -14.67
CA THR A 308 -14.42 20.98 -15.56
C THR A 308 -15.48 21.87 -16.20
N LEU A 309 -15.67 21.72 -17.51
CA LEU A 309 -16.73 22.34 -18.30
C LEU A 309 -17.72 21.26 -18.72
N LEU A 310 -19.00 21.45 -18.40
CA LEU A 310 -20.07 20.55 -18.80
C LEU A 310 -21.01 21.26 -19.78
N ASP A 311 -21.20 20.66 -20.94
CA ASP A 311 -22.23 21.07 -21.92
C ASP A 311 -22.92 19.87 -22.58
N ASP A 312 -23.86 20.16 -23.47
CA ASP A 312 -24.58 19.15 -24.25
C ASP A 312 -24.10 19.16 -25.71
N ALA A 313 -23.77 17.98 -26.22
CA ALA A 313 -23.43 17.76 -27.61
C ALA A 313 -24.37 16.72 -28.21
N GLY A 314 -25.60 17.14 -28.54
CA GLY A 314 -26.58 16.29 -29.22
C GLY A 314 -27.14 15.19 -28.31
N GLY A 315 -27.39 15.51 -27.04
CA GLY A 315 -27.89 14.57 -26.03
C GLY A 315 -26.81 13.74 -25.33
N VAL A 316 -25.53 13.98 -25.64
CA VAL A 316 -24.39 13.43 -24.91
C VAL A 316 -23.84 14.51 -23.99
N VAL A 317 -23.71 14.20 -22.70
CA VAL A 317 -23.04 15.10 -21.74
C VAL A 317 -21.56 15.15 -22.09
N ARG A 318 -21.07 16.29 -22.55
CA ARG A 318 -19.65 16.46 -22.85
C ARG A 318 -18.98 17.15 -21.68
N VAL A 319 -17.92 16.52 -21.21
CA VAL A 319 -17.10 16.95 -20.08
C VAL A 319 -15.73 17.30 -20.62
N THR A 320 -15.37 18.57 -20.57
CA THR A 320 -14.04 19.05 -21.00
C THR A 320 -13.27 19.53 -19.78
N VAL A 321 -12.08 19.00 -19.54
CA VAL A 321 -11.17 19.51 -18.53
C VAL A 321 -10.22 20.51 -19.19
N ALA A 322 -10.32 21.77 -18.80
CA ALA A 322 -9.40 22.80 -19.26
C ALA A 322 -8.10 22.72 -18.44
N ALA A 323 -6.96 22.71 -19.12
CA ALA A 323 -5.66 22.65 -18.50
C ALA A 323 -4.73 23.71 -19.10
N ARG A 324 -3.84 24.27 -18.30
CA ARG A 324 -2.75 25.15 -18.75
C ARG A 324 -1.44 24.40 -18.64
N VAL A 325 -0.66 24.41 -19.73
CA VAL A 325 0.69 23.84 -19.74
C VAL A 325 1.68 24.97 -19.48
N ALA A 326 2.44 24.87 -18.39
CA ALA A 326 3.36 25.92 -17.94
C ALA A 326 4.71 25.87 -18.66
N SER A 327 5.15 24.69 -19.07
CA SER A 327 6.46 24.44 -19.69
C SER A 327 6.36 23.29 -20.70
N TRP A 328 7.07 23.42 -21.81
CA TRP A 328 7.17 22.41 -22.87
C TRP A 328 8.48 22.56 -23.65
N ARG A 329 8.83 21.53 -24.43
CA ARG A 329 9.96 21.53 -25.36
C ARG A 329 9.49 21.22 -26.78
N GLY A 330 10.26 21.71 -27.75
CA GLY A 330 9.99 21.51 -29.18
C GLY A 330 9.27 22.69 -29.83
N GLU A 331 9.03 22.55 -31.14
CA GLU A 331 8.25 23.48 -31.94
C GLU A 331 7.03 22.75 -32.51
N PRO A 332 5.83 23.34 -32.46
CA PRO A 332 4.63 22.67 -32.93
C PRO A 332 4.71 22.44 -34.43
N SER A 333 4.36 21.23 -34.86
CA SER A 333 4.33 20.83 -36.27
C SER A 333 3.21 19.83 -36.52
N ASP A 334 2.72 19.80 -37.76
CA ASP A 334 1.63 18.91 -38.17
C ASP A 334 2.09 17.45 -38.08
N GLN A 335 1.39 16.64 -37.27
CA GLN A 335 1.71 15.23 -37.10
C GLN A 335 0.92 14.34 -38.08
N PRO A 336 1.52 13.25 -38.60
CA PRO A 336 0.83 12.36 -39.54
C PRO A 336 -0.38 11.66 -38.91
N GLY A 337 -1.55 11.74 -39.56
CA GLY A 337 -2.77 11.07 -39.11
C GLY A 337 -3.72 11.95 -38.31
N GLU A 338 -3.26 13.14 -37.92
CA GLU A 338 -4.03 14.04 -37.07
C GLU A 338 -5.04 14.90 -37.83
N ARG A 339 -6.15 15.21 -37.14
CA ARG A 339 -7.26 16.00 -37.71
C ARG A 339 -7.05 17.51 -37.52
N VAL A 340 -6.21 17.87 -36.55
CA VAL A 340 -5.80 19.22 -36.21
C VAL A 340 -4.37 19.43 -36.71
N GLY A 341 -4.12 20.54 -37.39
CA GLY A 341 -2.79 20.90 -37.86
C GLY A 341 -2.70 22.39 -38.17
N ARG A 342 -1.78 22.82 -39.03
CA ARG A 342 -1.53 24.23 -39.36
C ARG A 342 -1.39 25.10 -38.10
N TRP A 343 -0.64 24.59 -37.13
CA TRP A 343 -0.45 25.20 -35.83
C TRP A 343 0.07 26.64 -35.95
N ARG A 344 -0.58 27.57 -35.23
CA ARG A 344 -0.22 29.00 -35.23
C ARG A 344 -0.31 29.60 -33.84
N TRP A 345 0.55 30.58 -33.62
CA TRP A 345 0.53 31.41 -32.42
C TRP A 345 -0.30 32.67 -32.66
N PHE A 346 -1.31 32.91 -31.83
CA PHE A 346 -2.21 34.05 -31.90
C PHE A 346 -2.02 34.98 -30.72
N ALA A 347 -2.00 36.29 -30.96
CA ALA A 347 -2.09 37.25 -29.88
C ALA A 347 -3.49 37.20 -29.25
N LEU A 348 -3.59 37.38 -27.92
CA LEU A 348 -4.86 37.27 -27.19
C LEU A 348 -5.90 38.32 -27.59
N ASP A 349 -5.45 39.44 -28.16
CA ASP A 349 -6.29 40.51 -28.70
C ASP A 349 -6.71 40.29 -30.16
N ARG A 350 -6.21 39.22 -30.80
CA ARG A 350 -6.42 38.89 -32.22
C ARG A 350 -6.60 37.38 -32.41
N LEU A 351 -7.47 36.79 -31.60
CA LEU A 351 -7.89 35.41 -31.74
C LEU A 351 -8.78 35.22 -32.98
N PRO A 352 -8.76 34.05 -33.64
CA PRO A 352 -9.62 33.78 -34.79
C PRO A 352 -11.10 33.69 -34.36
N GLU A 353 -12.02 34.09 -35.24
CA GLU A 353 -13.47 34.04 -34.94
C GLU A 353 -14.03 32.61 -34.90
N GLU A 354 -13.51 31.71 -35.74
CA GLU A 354 -14.03 30.34 -35.90
C GLU A 354 -13.45 29.36 -34.86
N LEU A 355 -13.59 29.66 -33.57
CA LEU A 355 -13.14 28.76 -32.49
C LEU A 355 -14.06 27.55 -32.33
N PHE A 356 -13.49 26.37 -32.09
CA PHE A 356 -14.26 25.23 -31.61
C PHE A 356 -14.81 25.55 -30.21
N VAL A 357 -16.08 25.22 -29.98
CA VAL A 357 -16.82 25.65 -28.77
C VAL A 357 -16.12 25.23 -27.46
N CYS A 358 -15.59 24.00 -27.37
CA CYS A 358 -14.86 23.56 -26.18
C CYS A 358 -13.59 24.36 -25.94
N SER A 359 -12.89 24.74 -27.01
CA SER A 359 -11.69 25.57 -26.93
C SER A 359 -12.03 26.99 -26.47
N ALA A 360 -13.11 27.56 -27.01
CA ALA A 360 -13.62 28.86 -26.57
C ALA A 360 -13.99 28.86 -25.07
N GLN A 361 -14.75 27.85 -24.63
CA GLN A 361 -15.13 27.66 -23.22
C GLN A 361 -13.91 27.49 -22.30
N ALA A 362 -12.90 26.72 -22.71
CA ALA A 362 -11.66 26.54 -21.95
C ALA A 362 -10.86 27.85 -21.85
N LEU A 363 -10.80 28.63 -22.93
CA LEU A 363 -10.12 29.93 -22.95
C LEU A 363 -10.81 30.96 -22.07
N THR A 364 -12.15 31.04 -22.08
CA THR A 364 -12.90 31.96 -21.21
C THR A 364 -12.92 31.48 -19.75
N ALA A 365 -12.79 30.18 -19.48
CA ALA A 365 -12.56 29.67 -18.12
C ALA A 365 -11.17 30.05 -17.58
N TRP A 366 -10.16 30.11 -18.45
CA TRP A 366 -8.80 30.54 -18.09
C TRP A 366 -8.68 32.07 -17.94
N ARG A 367 -9.29 32.82 -18.87
CA ARG A 367 -9.30 34.28 -18.92
C ARG A 367 -10.70 34.79 -19.30
N PRO A 368 -11.56 35.07 -18.32
CA PRO A 368 -12.94 35.51 -18.54
C PRO A 368 -13.06 36.82 -19.32
N GLU A 369 -12.00 37.62 -19.38
CA GLU A 369 -11.94 38.91 -20.07
C GLU A 369 -11.70 38.81 -21.60
N LEU A 370 -11.43 37.61 -22.13
CA LEU A 370 -11.23 37.42 -23.56
C LEU A 370 -12.54 37.70 -24.33
N PRO A 371 -12.51 38.45 -25.44
CA PRO A 371 -13.70 38.81 -26.21
C PRO A 371 -14.14 37.65 -27.12
N ILE A 372 -14.43 36.49 -26.53
CA ILE A 372 -14.83 35.27 -27.23
C ILE A 372 -16.30 34.99 -26.93
N ASP A 373 -17.13 34.95 -27.96
CA ASP A 373 -18.50 34.46 -27.84
C ASP A 373 -18.54 32.94 -27.99
N HIS A 374 -19.34 32.26 -27.15
CA HIS A 374 -19.51 30.82 -27.21
C HIS A 374 -20.80 30.37 -26.52
N ALA A 375 -21.28 29.18 -26.89
CA ALA A 375 -22.37 28.53 -26.18
C ALA A 375 -21.98 28.28 -24.71
N PRO A 376 -22.90 28.52 -23.75
CA PRO A 376 -22.58 28.40 -22.33
C PRO A 376 -22.24 26.95 -21.95
N ALA A 377 -21.31 26.80 -21.01
CA ALA A 377 -21.02 25.56 -20.31
C ALA A 377 -21.08 25.81 -18.80
N HIS A 378 -21.44 24.78 -18.03
CA HIS A 378 -21.32 24.82 -16.58
C HIS A 378 -19.86 24.59 -16.19
N TYR A 379 -19.20 25.64 -15.69
CA TYR A 379 -17.81 25.56 -15.24
C TYR A 379 -17.72 25.29 -13.73
N THR A 380 -16.96 24.26 -13.35
CA THR A 380 -16.60 23.97 -11.95
C THR A 380 -15.08 24.05 -11.81
N PRO A 381 -14.53 25.08 -11.13
CA PRO A 381 -13.10 25.22 -10.96
C PRO A 381 -12.54 24.12 -10.04
N TYR A 382 -11.30 23.71 -10.29
CA TYR A 382 -10.55 22.90 -9.33
C TYR A 382 -9.89 23.80 -8.31
N ASP A 383 -9.94 23.39 -7.04
CA ASP A 383 -9.36 24.15 -5.94
C ASP A 383 -7.83 24.12 -6.08
N THR A 384 -7.26 25.16 -6.65
CA THR A 384 -5.82 25.35 -6.64
C THR A 384 -5.48 26.09 -5.36
N GLY A 385 -4.99 25.37 -4.35
CA GLY A 385 -4.58 25.93 -3.08
C GLY A 385 -3.94 27.32 -3.26
N THR A 386 -4.52 28.31 -2.62
CA THR A 386 -4.00 29.67 -2.55
C THR A 386 -2.70 29.66 -1.76
N GLY A 387 -1.59 30.10 -2.38
CA GLY A 387 -0.39 30.46 -1.65
C GLY A 387 0.92 30.41 -2.42
N ASP A 388 1.11 31.32 -3.38
CA ASP A 388 2.38 32.05 -3.54
C ASP A 388 2.01 33.46 -4.00
N SER A 389 2.14 34.42 -3.08
CA SER A 389 2.15 35.87 -3.34
C SER A 389 3.58 36.37 -3.18
#